data_AF-A0A0A0B496-F1
#
_entry.id   AF-A0A0A0B496-F1
#
_cell.length_a   1.000
_cell.length_b   1.000
_cell.length_c   1.000
_cell.angle_alpha   90.00
_cell.angle_beta   90.00
_cell.angle_gamma   90.00
#
_symmetry.space_group_name_H-M   'P 1'
#
loop_
_entity.id
_entity.type
_entity.pdbx_description
1 polymer ?
#
loop_
_entity_poly.entity_id
_entity_poly.type
_entity_poly.pdbx_seq_one_letter_code
_entity_poly.pdbx_strand_id
1 'polypeptide(L)'
;MFLENIEQAVGITWLVPRERLARSLVAVVDGIALAWLVDGDDVAATTTLAGFADFLASQAATFPRELIDGPAASEGAEPSAPLTYLGASGQPGASATLPEHASSHA
;
A
#
# COMPACT_ATOMS: atom_id res chain seq x y z
N MET A 1 -5.96 -15.47 -2.97
CA MET A 1 -5.62 -15.65 -4.41
C MET A 1 -4.09 -15.67 -4.55
N PHE A 2 -3.43 -16.39 -5.48
CA PHE A 2 -1.95 -16.60 -5.44
C PHE A 2 -1.11 -15.34 -5.15
N LEU A 3 -1.38 -14.23 -5.84
CA LEU A 3 -0.66 -12.95 -5.65
C LEU A 3 -0.93 -12.29 -4.28
N GLU A 4 -2.13 -12.43 -3.75
CA GLU A 4 -2.50 -11.94 -2.41
C GLU A 4 -1.80 -12.76 -1.32
N ASN A 5 -1.62 -14.07 -1.53
CA ASN A 5 -0.88 -14.90 -0.59
C ASN A 5 0.60 -14.49 -0.53
N ILE A 6 1.19 -14.06 -1.66
CA ILE A 6 2.56 -13.54 -1.70
C ILE A 6 2.66 -12.23 -0.92
N GLU A 7 1.73 -11.28 -1.12
CA GLU A 7 1.69 -10.03 -0.35
C GLU A 7 1.70 -10.30 1.16
N GLN A 8 0.83 -11.20 1.62
CA GLN A 8 0.70 -11.54 3.04
C GLN A 8 1.91 -12.29 3.60
N ALA A 9 2.49 -13.22 2.83
CA ALA A 9 3.62 -14.03 3.30
C ALA A 9 4.93 -13.24 3.35
N VAL A 10 5.13 -12.31 2.42
CA VAL A 10 6.41 -11.58 2.25
C VAL A 10 6.34 -10.16 2.82
N GLY A 11 5.14 -9.62 3.08
CA GLY A 11 4.98 -8.25 3.57
C GLY A 11 5.24 -7.21 2.48
N ILE A 12 4.82 -7.52 1.25
CA ILE A 12 4.90 -6.61 0.10
C ILE A 12 3.51 -6.15 -0.32
N THR A 13 3.47 -5.08 -1.10
CA THR A 13 2.29 -4.68 -1.89
C THR A 13 2.66 -4.67 -3.37
N TRP A 14 1.73 -5.07 -4.22
CA TRP A 14 1.90 -4.91 -5.67
C TRP A 14 1.68 -3.45 -6.09
N LEU A 15 2.60 -2.92 -6.90
CA LEU A 15 2.53 -1.57 -7.47
C LEU A 15 1.49 -1.45 -8.59
N VAL A 16 1.02 -2.58 -9.09
CA VAL A 16 0.01 -2.68 -10.16
C VAL A 16 -1.16 -3.55 -9.70
N PRO A 17 -2.37 -3.37 -10.27
CA PRO A 17 -3.52 -4.20 -9.91
C PRO A 17 -3.25 -5.69 -10.09
N ARG A 18 -3.61 -6.49 -9.09
CA ARG A 18 -3.37 -7.95 -9.02
C ARG A 18 -3.90 -8.68 -10.26
N GLU A 19 -5.08 -8.31 -10.74
CA GLU A 19 -5.71 -8.94 -11.90
C GLU A 19 -4.91 -8.70 -13.17
N ARG A 20 -4.30 -7.52 -13.31
CA ARG A 20 -3.43 -7.20 -14.44
C ARG A 20 -2.13 -7.98 -14.33
N LEU A 21 -1.52 -8.02 -13.15
CA LEU A 21 -0.29 -8.77 -12.91
C LEU A 21 -0.46 -10.26 -13.17
N ALA A 22 -1.57 -10.84 -12.71
CA ALA A 22 -1.90 -12.25 -12.92
C ALA A 22 -2.02 -12.59 -14.42
N ARG A 23 -2.70 -11.74 -15.20
CA ARG A 23 -2.80 -11.94 -16.66
C ARG A 23 -1.45 -11.83 -17.35
N SER A 24 -0.62 -10.86 -16.97
CA SER A 24 0.73 -10.72 -17.51
C SER A 24 1.60 -11.92 -17.18
N LEU A 25 1.54 -12.42 -15.94
CA LEU A 25 2.28 -13.60 -15.48
C LEU A 25 1.95 -14.83 -16.33
N VAL A 26 0.66 -15.12 -16.52
CA VAL A 26 0.21 -16.26 -17.34
C VAL A 26 0.68 -16.10 -18.78
N ALA A 27 0.43 -14.94 -19.39
CA ALA A 27 0.78 -14.70 -20.79
C ALA A 27 2.30 -14.83 -21.05
N VAL A 28 3.14 -14.35 -20.13
CA VAL A 28 4.59 -14.46 -20.26
C VAL A 28 5.07 -15.90 -20.08
N VAL A 29 4.60 -16.60 -19.05
CA VAL A 29 4.98 -18.01 -18.81
C VAL A 29 4.54 -18.89 -19.97
N ASP A 30 3.32 -18.71 -20.49
CA ASP A 30 2.83 -19.43 -21.66
C ASP A 30 3.69 -19.12 -22.89
N GLY A 31 4.06 -17.85 -23.11
CA GLY A 31 4.93 -17.45 -24.21
C GLY A 31 6.32 -18.11 -24.13
N ILE A 32 6.93 -18.14 -22.95
CA ILE A 32 8.23 -18.79 -22.72
C ILE A 32 8.11 -20.30 -22.97
N ALA A 33 7.07 -20.94 -22.45
CA ALA A 33 6.85 -22.38 -22.61
C ALA A 33 6.62 -22.75 -24.09
N LEU A 34 5.84 -21.95 -24.83
CA LEU A 34 5.60 -22.17 -26.26
C LEU A 34 6.87 -21.99 -27.08
N ALA A 35 7.68 -20.96 -26.80
CA ALA A 35 8.98 -20.78 -27.46
C ALA A 35 9.91 -21.96 -27.16
N TRP A 36 9.98 -22.39 -25.90
CA TRP A 36 10.76 -23.56 -25.49
C TRP A 36 10.31 -24.85 -26.20
N LEU A 37 9.00 -25.07 -26.37
CA LEU A 37 8.50 -26.24 -27.10
C LEU A 37 8.91 -26.25 -28.57
N VAL A 38 9.11 -25.07 -29.18
CA VAL A 38 9.55 -24.95 -30.57
C VAL A 38 11.06 -25.14 -30.69
N ASP A 39 11.84 -24.49 -29.82
CA ASP A 39 13.28 -24.41 -29.96
C ASP A 39 14.04 -25.50 -29.17
N GLY A 40 13.42 -26.06 -28.13
CA GLY A 40 14.03 -27.03 -27.21
C GLY A 40 15.17 -26.47 -26.36
N ASP A 41 15.29 -25.15 -26.27
CA ASP A 41 16.41 -24.48 -25.59
C ASP A 41 16.10 -24.18 -24.12
N ASP A 42 16.51 -25.10 -23.25
CA ASP A 42 16.37 -24.95 -21.79
C ASP A 42 17.09 -23.72 -21.23
N VAL A 43 18.25 -23.35 -21.80
CA VAL A 43 19.07 -22.24 -21.30
C VAL A 43 18.39 -20.91 -21.62
N ALA A 44 17.91 -20.75 -22.85
CA ALA A 44 17.15 -19.57 -23.26
C ALA A 44 15.85 -19.44 -22.44
N ALA A 45 15.11 -20.53 -22.24
CA ALA A 45 13.88 -20.53 -21.47
C ALA A 45 14.10 -20.12 -20.01
N THR A 46 15.08 -20.75 -19.33
CA THR A 46 15.39 -20.44 -17.93
C THR A 46 15.95 -19.04 -17.73
N THR A 47 16.82 -18.57 -18.64
CA THR A 47 17.35 -17.19 -18.62
C THR A 47 16.23 -16.16 -18.77
N THR A 48 15.29 -16.41 -19.69
CA THR A 48 14.15 -15.51 -19.92
C THR A 48 13.22 -15.50 -18.70
N LEU A 49 12.96 -16.67 -18.11
CA LEU A 49 12.13 -16.78 -16.91
C LEU A 49 12.76 -16.04 -15.71
N ALA A 50 14.08 -16.13 -15.53
CA ALA A 50 14.81 -15.40 -14.50
C ALA A 50 14.68 -13.88 -14.71
N GLY A 51 14.87 -13.40 -15.94
CA GLY A 51 14.66 -11.97 -16.26
C GLY A 51 13.23 -11.50 -16.00
N PHE A 52 12.23 -12.35 -16.27
CA PHE A 52 10.85 -12.03 -15.92
C PHE A 52 10.61 -12.02 -14.40
N ALA A 53 11.28 -12.89 -13.63
CA ALA A 53 11.20 -12.86 -12.17
C ALA A 53 11.77 -11.55 -11.60
N ASP A 54 12.88 -11.05 -12.14
CA ASP A 54 13.44 -9.74 -11.76
C ASP A 54 12.47 -8.60 -12.10
N PHE A 55 11.86 -8.66 -13.28
CA PHE A 55 10.81 -7.71 -13.65
C PHE A 55 9.63 -7.77 -12.66
N LEU A 56 9.14 -8.97 -12.33
CA LEU A 56 8.04 -9.16 -11.38
C LEU A 56 8.39 -8.58 -10.00
N ALA A 57 9.61 -8.80 -9.52
CA ALA A 57 10.10 -8.25 -8.26
C ALA A 57 10.10 -6.71 -8.27
N SER A 58 10.42 -6.08 -9.42
CA SER A 58 10.34 -4.62 -9.56
C SER A 58 8.91 -4.06 -9.47
N GLN A 59 7.90 -4.91 -9.60
CA GLN A 59 6.48 -4.53 -9.45
C GLN A 59 5.99 -4.63 -8.00
N ALA A 60 6.87 -4.96 -7.05
CA ALA A 60 6.57 -5.02 -5.63
C ALA A 60 7.24 -3.88 -4.88
N ALA A 61 6.56 -3.38 -3.84
CA ALA A 61 7.17 -2.51 -2.84
C ALA A 61 7.02 -3.14 -1.45
N THR A 62 8.05 -3.00 -0.63
CA THR A 62 8.00 -3.37 0.78
C THR A 62 7.02 -2.48 1.52
N PHE A 63 6.14 -3.06 2.34
CA PHE A 63 5.34 -2.30 3.27
C PHE A 63 6.18 -2.04 4.54
N PRO A 64 6.30 -0.80 5.03
CA PRO A 64 6.97 -0.54 6.31
C PRO A 64 6.25 -1.29 7.43
N ARG A 65 6.91 -2.29 8.01
CA ARG A 65 6.33 -3.13 9.08
C ARG A 65 6.00 -2.33 10.34
N GLU A 66 6.71 -1.22 10.55
CA GLU A 66 6.51 -0.28 11.67
C GLU A 66 5.10 0.32 11.72
N LEU A 67 4.40 0.40 10.58
CA LEU A 67 3.01 0.88 10.53
C LEU A 67 2.00 -0.20 10.95
N ILE A 68 2.41 -1.47 10.95
CA ILE A 68 1.57 -2.65 11.22
C ILE A 68 1.74 -3.09 12.68
N ASP A 69 2.97 -3.06 13.20
CA ASP A 69 3.27 -3.51 14.57
C ASP A 69 2.86 -2.49 15.65
N GLY A 70 2.50 -1.26 15.25
CA GLY A 70 2.34 -0.13 16.18
C GLY A 70 3.64 0.15 16.96
N PRO A 71 3.76 1.25 17.70
CA PRO A 71 4.79 1.29 18.73
C PRO A 71 4.50 0.11 19.65
N ALA A 72 5.41 -0.86 19.73
CA ALA A 72 5.41 -1.86 20.79
C ALA A 72 5.04 -1.12 22.06
N ALA A 73 3.84 -1.43 22.60
CA ALA A 73 3.22 -0.68 23.66
C ALA A 73 4.31 -0.39 24.69
N SER A 74 4.58 0.89 24.89
CA SER A 74 5.62 1.33 25.81
C SER A 74 5.19 0.88 27.20
N GLU A 75 5.57 -0.34 27.59
CA GLU A 75 5.43 -0.83 28.96
C GLU A 75 6.32 0.07 29.83
N GLY A 76 5.71 1.12 30.40
CA GLY A 76 6.37 2.05 31.30
C GLY A 76 6.15 3.54 31.05
N ALA A 77 5.21 3.97 30.20
CA ALA A 77 4.83 5.38 30.17
C ALA A 77 3.89 5.70 31.36
N GLU A 78 4.48 6.15 32.48
CA GLU A 78 3.73 6.73 33.58
C GLU A 78 2.83 7.89 33.11
N PRO A 79 1.63 8.06 33.70
CA PRO A 79 0.80 9.22 33.43
C PRO A 79 1.36 10.45 34.16
N SER A 80 2.04 11.33 33.44
CA SER A 80 2.42 12.68 33.89
C SER A 80 2.50 13.59 32.66
N ALA A 81 1.77 14.68 32.49
CA ALA A 81 0.91 15.51 33.33
C ALA A 81 -0.10 16.25 32.41
N PRO A 82 -1.13 16.97 32.90
CA PRO A 82 -2.10 17.62 32.01
C PRO A 82 -1.46 18.76 31.18
N LEU A 83 -1.95 18.94 29.95
CA LEU A 83 -1.57 20.03 29.06
C LEU A 83 -1.83 21.38 29.75
N THR A 84 -0.76 22.02 30.23
CA THR A 84 -0.80 23.41 30.68
C THR A 84 -1.02 24.31 29.46
N TYR A 85 -2.26 24.72 29.23
CA TYR A 85 -2.58 25.78 28.28
C TYR A 85 -2.07 27.11 28.85
N LEU A 86 -0.98 27.63 28.28
CA LEU A 86 -0.43 28.94 28.64
C LEU A 86 -1.38 30.04 28.13
N GLY A 87 -1.96 30.78 29.06
CA GLY A 87 -3.04 31.72 28.80
C GLY A 87 -2.64 32.97 28.02
N ALA A 88 -3.65 33.54 27.34
CA ALA A 88 -3.79 34.98 27.22
C ALA A 88 -5.19 35.36 27.74
N SER A 89 -5.16 36.23 28.74
CA SER A 89 -6.23 36.77 29.57
C SER A 89 -7.24 37.67 28.86
N GLY A 90 -8.49 37.69 29.35
CA GLY A 90 -9.32 38.91 29.39
C GLY A 90 -10.59 38.93 28.54
N GLN A 91 -11.74 38.70 29.19
CA GLN A 91 -13.14 38.94 28.75
C GLN A 91 -13.45 40.46 28.51
N PRO A 92 -14.70 40.92 28.15
CA PRO A 92 -15.93 40.25 27.66
C PRO A 92 -16.69 41.01 26.53
N GLY A 93 -17.71 40.37 25.92
CA GLY A 93 -18.95 41.08 25.55
C GLY A 93 -19.55 40.85 24.16
N ALA A 94 -20.88 40.69 24.16
CA ALA A 94 -21.86 40.85 23.08
C ALA A 94 -22.19 39.64 22.18
N SER A 95 -23.32 39.03 22.53
CA SER A 95 -24.24 38.25 21.70
C SER A 95 -24.47 38.83 20.29
N ALA A 96 -24.58 37.95 19.28
CA ALA A 96 -25.59 38.10 18.24
C ALA A 96 -25.91 36.74 17.60
N THR A 97 -27.21 36.49 17.51
CA THR A 97 -27.97 35.37 16.98
C THR A 97 -27.86 35.19 15.46
N LEU A 98 -28.06 33.95 14.99
CA LEU A 98 -28.36 33.51 13.59
C LEU A 98 -29.55 34.29 12.96
N PRO A 99 -29.76 34.32 11.62
CA PRO A 99 -30.08 33.15 10.78
C PRO A 99 -29.39 33.10 9.39
N GLU A 100 -29.07 31.92 8.86
CA GLU A 100 -29.86 31.13 7.89
C GLU A 100 -30.48 31.92 6.72
N HIS A 101 -29.89 31.77 5.53
CA HIS A 101 -30.58 32.01 4.25
C HIS A 101 -30.31 30.83 3.30
N ALA A 102 -31.31 29.96 3.18
CA ALA A 102 -31.52 29.08 2.05
C ALA A 102 -32.11 29.85 0.85
N SER A 103 -32.11 29.19 -0.32
CA SER A 103 -32.84 29.49 -1.57
C SER A 103 -32.12 30.41 -2.57
N SER A 104 -32.19 30.23 -3.89
CA SER A 104 -32.87 29.25 -4.75
C SER A 104 -32.50 29.56 -6.22
N HIS A 105 -32.61 28.54 -7.07
CA HIS A 105 -32.88 28.54 -8.52
C HIS A 105 -32.94 29.86 -9.30
N ALA A 106 -32.25 29.87 -10.43
CA ALA A 106 -32.81 30.18 -11.75
C ALA A 106 -32.13 29.31 -12.81
#